data_AF-A0A7X5CRF4-F1
#
_entry.id   AF-A0A7X5CRF4-F1
#
_cell.length_a   1.000
_cell.length_b   1.000
_cell.length_c   1.000
_cell.angle_alpha   90.00
_cell.angle_beta   90.00
_cell.angle_gamma   90.00
#
_symmetry.space_group_name_H-M   'P 1'
#
loop_
_entity.id
_entity.type
_entity.pdbx_description
1 polymer ?
#
loop_
_entity_poly.entity_id
_entity_poly.type
_entity_poly.pdbx_seq_one_letter_code
_entity_poly.pdbx_strand_id
1 'polypeptide(L)'
;MITAVLEHRGNTLVVELPRRLYELQKDLSSIGITWQASSLPVSGTGNIRVKLEAKEPVGEMVLSRMECVDLFLELNRVCQEIQKVCPYGYDEFLDMLSPKSDPACDRYLFYRTYESALPSTATGLRYLEEETERYRTTMENYQHACRIEEEEEAGETSEEWEEER
;
A
#
# COMPACT_ATOMS: atom_id res chain seq x y z
N MET A 1 1.65 2.21 -10.52
CA MET A 1 1.81 0.97 -9.75
C MET A 1 1.66 -0.27 -10.63
N ILE A 2 0.44 -0.75 -10.93
CA ILE A 2 0.21 -1.96 -11.72
C ILE A 2 -0.64 -1.64 -12.97
N THR A 3 -0.24 -2.15 -14.14
CA THR A 3 -1.07 -2.16 -15.35
C THR A 3 -1.79 -3.51 -15.43
N ALA A 4 -3.12 -3.47 -15.56
CA ALA A 4 -3.95 -4.65 -15.74
C ALA A 4 -4.60 -4.66 -17.14
N VAL A 5 -4.48 -5.80 -17.82
CA VAL A 5 -5.13 -6.06 -19.11
C VAL A 5 -6.20 -7.13 -18.91
N LEU A 6 -7.45 -6.80 -19.22
CA LEU A 6 -8.60 -7.69 -19.07
C LEU A 6 -9.23 -7.97 -20.44
N GLU A 7 -9.36 -9.25 -20.80
CA GLU A 7 -10.00 -9.70 -22.04
C GLU A 7 -11.33 -10.41 -21.69
N HIS A 8 -12.47 -9.95 -22.23
CA HIS A 8 -13.79 -10.58 -22.06
C HIS A 8 -14.57 -10.53 -23.38
N ARG A 9 -14.96 -11.71 -23.90
CA ARG A 9 -15.73 -11.88 -25.16
C ARG A 9 -15.15 -11.14 -26.38
N GLY A 10 -13.82 -11.04 -26.46
CA GLY A 10 -13.11 -10.35 -27.54
C GLY A 10 -12.93 -8.84 -27.34
N ASN A 11 -13.54 -8.26 -26.30
CA ASN A 11 -13.23 -6.89 -25.88
C ASN A 11 -12.00 -6.90 -24.95
N THR A 12 -11.15 -5.89 -25.07
CA THR A 12 -9.96 -5.71 -24.22
C THR A 12 -10.04 -4.38 -23.49
N LEU A 13 -9.79 -4.41 -22.18
CA LEU A 13 -9.63 -3.25 -21.32
C LEU A 13 -8.20 -3.20 -20.81
N VAL A 14 -7.60 -2.00 -20.82
CA VAL A 14 -6.33 -1.73 -20.15
C VAL A 14 -6.58 -0.67 -19.09
N VAL A 15 -6.25 -0.97 -17.83
CA VAL A 15 -6.35 -0.02 -16.72
C VAL A 15 -5.04 0.02 -15.95
N GLU A 16 -4.70 1.21 -15.45
CA GLU A 16 -3.68 1.35 -14.42
C GLU A 16 -4.34 1.43 -13.05
N LEU A 17 -3.74 0.71 -12.09
CA LEU A 17 -4.10 0.63 -10.69
C LEU A 17 -3.07 1.42 -9.84
N PRO A 18 -3.50 2.04 -8.73
CA PRO A 18 -4.88 2.10 -8.25
C PRO A 18 -5.80 3.00 -9.08
N ARG A 19 -7.10 2.69 -9.06
CA ARG A 19 -8.17 3.44 -9.74
C ARG A 19 -9.37 3.62 -8.82
N ARG A 20 -10.10 4.73 -8.93
CA ARG A 20 -11.30 4.96 -8.11
C ARG A 20 -12.35 3.89 -8.41
N LEU A 21 -13.02 3.38 -7.37
CA LEU A 21 -13.91 2.22 -7.48
C LEU A 21 -15.03 2.41 -8.52
N TYR A 22 -15.64 3.61 -8.55
CA TYR A 22 -16.69 3.94 -9.53
C TYR A 22 -16.16 3.96 -10.98
N GLU A 23 -14.97 4.52 -11.20
CA GLU A 23 -14.32 4.55 -12.51
C GLU A 23 -13.98 3.13 -12.96
N LEU A 24 -13.37 2.34 -12.08
CA LEU A 24 -13.05 0.94 -12.34
C LEU A 24 -14.30 0.10 -12.68
N GLN A 25 -15.42 0.29 -11.96
CA GLN A 25 -16.67 -0.39 -12.27
C GLN A 25 -17.24 0.01 -13.64
N LYS A 26 -17.12 1.29 -14.02
CA LYS A 26 -17.50 1.79 -15.35
C LYS A 26 -16.61 1.20 -16.45
N ASP A 27 -15.30 1.13 -16.22
CA ASP A 27 -14.33 0.53 -17.13
C ASP A 27 -14.64 -0.97 -17.35
N LEU A 28 -14.82 -1.75 -16.28
CA LEU A 28 -15.21 -3.16 -16.35
C LEU A 28 -16.55 -3.36 -17.08
N SER A 29 -17.53 -2.50 -16.80
CA SER A 29 -18.83 -2.51 -17.49
C SER A 29 -18.70 -2.23 -18.99
N SER A 30 -17.72 -1.43 -19.42
CA SER A 30 -17.50 -1.10 -20.85
C SER A 30 -17.13 -2.32 -21.70
N ILE A 31 -16.48 -3.32 -21.11
CA ILE A 31 -16.20 -4.62 -21.75
C ILE A 31 -17.21 -5.72 -21.38
N GLY A 32 -18.32 -5.35 -20.74
CA GLY A 32 -19.43 -6.24 -20.41
C GLY A 32 -19.28 -7.03 -19.11
N ILE A 33 -18.38 -6.61 -18.20
CA ILE A 33 -18.23 -7.20 -16.86
C ILE A 33 -19.00 -6.35 -15.85
N THR A 34 -20.24 -6.76 -15.51
CA THR A 34 -21.16 -5.93 -14.71
C THR A 34 -21.42 -6.44 -13.28
N TRP A 35 -21.57 -7.77 -13.09
CA TRP A 35 -21.94 -8.35 -11.78
C TRP A 35 -20.84 -9.24 -11.17
N GLN A 36 -19.94 -9.79 -11.98
CA GLN A 36 -18.81 -10.62 -11.54
C GLN A 36 -17.59 -9.79 -11.12
N ALA A 37 -17.64 -8.46 -11.23
CA ALA A 37 -16.50 -7.57 -10.96
C ALA A 37 -15.98 -7.69 -9.52
N SER A 38 -16.87 -7.82 -8.54
CA SER A 38 -16.52 -7.95 -7.11
C SER A 38 -16.09 -9.35 -6.69
N SER A 39 -16.20 -10.34 -7.57
CA SER A 39 -15.74 -11.72 -7.35
C SER A 39 -14.78 -12.20 -8.44
N LEU A 40 -14.23 -11.29 -9.23
CA LEU A 40 -13.24 -11.58 -10.27
C LEU A 40 -11.90 -11.90 -9.61
N PRO A 41 -11.38 -13.13 -9.72
CA PRO A 41 -10.05 -13.46 -9.23
C PRO A 41 -9.00 -12.74 -10.08
N VAL A 42 -7.86 -12.43 -9.48
CA VAL A 42 -6.71 -11.82 -10.17
C VAL A 42 -6.11 -12.73 -11.24
N SER A 43 -6.32 -14.05 -11.13
CA SER A 43 -6.01 -15.04 -12.16
C SER A 43 -7.01 -15.08 -13.33
N GLY A 44 -8.12 -14.34 -13.23
CA GLY A 44 -9.24 -14.38 -14.15
C GLY A 44 -10.17 -15.57 -13.92
N THR A 45 -10.97 -15.87 -14.94
CA THR A 45 -11.93 -17.00 -14.97
C THR A 45 -11.94 -17.62 -16.37
N GLY A 46 -12.66 -18.73 -16.58
CA GLY A 46 -12.80 -19.34 -17.91
C GLY A 46 -13.36 -18.40 -19.00
N ASN A 47 -14.03 -17.30 -18.62
CA ASN A 47 -14.60 -16.32 -19.56
C ASN A 47 -13.86 -14.96 -19.59
N ILE A 48 -13.01 -14.68 -18.59
CA ILE A 48 -12.33 -13.39 -18.41
C ILE A 48 -10.84 -13.68 -18.19
N ARG A 49 -9.98 -13.27 -19.12
CA ARG A 49 -8.53 -13.36 -18.89
C ARG A 49 -8.06 -12.07 -18.24
N VAL A 50 -7.17 -12.20 -17.25
CA VAL A 50 -6.51 -11.09 -16.59
C VAL A 50 -5.00 -11.29 -16.75
N LYS A 51 -4.29 -10.22 -17.13
CA LYS A 51 -2.83 -10.13 -17.11
C LYS A 51 -2.46 -8.90 -16.29
N LEU A 52 -1.47 -9.03 -15.44
CA LEU A 52 -1.00 -7.98 -14.55
C LEU A 52 0.50 -7.77 -14.76
N GLU A 53 0.90 -6.52 -14.93
CA GLU A 53 2.30 -6.12 -15.13
C GLU A 53 2.62 -4.95 -14.19
N ALA A 54 3.81 -4.98 -13.59
CA ALA A 54 4.34 -3.87 -12.79
C ALA A 54 5.53 -3.23 -13.53
N LYS A 55 5.73 -1.94 -13.29
CA LYS A 55 6.89 -1.17 -13.80
C LYS A 55 7.71 -0.51 -12.68
N GLU A 56 7.23 -0.64 -11.45
CA GLU A 56 7.77 -0.02 -10.24
C GLU A 56 7.97 -1.12 -9.19
N PRO A 57 9.04 -1.10 -8.39
CA PRO A 57 9.34 -2.17 -7.43
C PRO A 57 8.22 -2.46 -6.42
N VAL A 58 7.43 -1.44 -6.05
CA VAL A 58 6.24 -1.63 -5.20
C VAL A 58 5.14 -2.43 -5.89
N GLY A 59 4.95 -2.26 -7.21
CA GLY A 59 4.03 -3.08 -7.99
C GLY A 59 4.54 -4.51 -8.11
N GLU A 60 5.84 -4.71 -8.31
CA GLU A 60 6.45 -6.05 -8.34
C GLU A 60 6.30 -6.77 -6.99
N MET A 61 6.53 -6.06 -5.87
CA MET A 61 6.29 -6.57 -4.53
C MET A 61 4.83 -7.00 -4.35
N VAL A 62 3.86 -6.15 -4.73
CA VAL A 62 2.43 -6.49 -4.68
C VAL A 62 2.14 -7.77 -5.48
N LEU A 63 2.56 -7.83 -6.75
CA LEU A 63 2.37 -9.01 -7.60
C LEU A 63 3.04 -10.28 -7.04
N SER A 64 4.18 -10.15 -6.35
CA SER A 64 4.92 -11.28 -5.77
C SER A 64 4.24 -11.94 -4.57
N ARG A 65 3.32 -11.24 -3.89
CA ARG A 65 2.61 -11.74 -2.70
C ARG A 65 1.23 -12.30 -3.00
N MET A 66 0.70 -12.05 -4.20
CA MET A 66 -0.66 -12.43 -4.59
C MET A 66 -0.84 -13.94 -4.74
N GLU A 67 -2.00 -14.42 -4.30
CA GLU A 67 -2.50 -15.76 -4.55
C GLU A 67 -3.51 -15.75 -5.71
N CYS A 68 -3.68 -16.89 -6.40
CA CYS A 68 -4.61 -16.98 -7.54
C CYS A 68 -6.09 -16.75 -7.16
N VAL A 69 -6.43 -16.86 -5.87
CA VAL A 69 -7.77 -16.69 -5.30
C VAL A 69 -8.07 -15.24 -4.88
N ASP A 70 -7.06 -14.39 -4.77
CA ASP A 70 -7.21 -12.97 -4.42
C ASP A 70 -8.12 -12.25 -5.44
N LEU A 71 -8.89 -11.25 -4.99
CA LEU A 71 -9.85 -10.57 -5.85
C LEU A 71 -9.28 -9.31 -6.49
N PHE A 72 -9.69 -9.04 -7.72
CA PHE A 72 -9.24 -7.88 -8.48
C PHE A 72 -9.64 -6.53 -7.85
N LEU A 73 -10.74 -6.49 -7.10
CA LEU A 73 -11.10 -5.30 -6.31
C LEU A 73 -10.24 -5.14 -5.05
N GLU A 74 -9.83 -6.24 -4.42
CA GLU A 74 -8.90 -6.22 -3.29
C GLU A 74 -7.54 -5.72 -3.75
N LEU A 75 -7.07 -6.16 -4.93
CA LEU A 75 -5.83 -5.67 -5.53
C LEU A 75 -5.86 -4.15 -5.69
N ASN A 76 -6.96 -3.64 -6.26
CA ASN A 76 -7.15 -2.22 -6.44
C ASN A 76 -7.20 -1.45 -5.10
N ARG A 77 -7.83 -2.02 -4.07
CA ARG A 77 -7.91 -1.44 -2.72
C ARG A 77 -6.54 -1.42 -2.03
N VAL A 78 -5.79 -2.52 -2.05
CA VAL A 78 -4.42 -2.59 -1.52
C VAL A 78 -3.51 -1.56 -2.21
N CYS A 79 -3.57 -1.46 -3.55
CA CYS A 79 -2.85 -0.42 -4.29
C CYS A 79 -3.23 1.01 -3.84
N GLN A 80 -4.49 1.26 -3.50
CA GLN A 80 -4.95 2.56 -2.99
C GLN A 80 -4.40 2.84 -1.59
N GLU A 81 -4.48 1.88 -0.66
CA GLU A 81 -3.99 2.09 0.70
C GLU A 81 -2.48 2.28 0.72
N ILE A 82 -1.70 1.48 -0.03
CA ILE A 82 -0.25 1.67 -0.19
C ILE A 82 0.04 3.09 -0.71
N GLN A 83 -0.65 3.56 -1.75
CA GLN A 83 -0.44 4.92 -2.28
C GLN A 83 -0.77 6.02 -1.25
N LYS A 84 -1.77 5.83 -0.38
CA LYS A 84 -2.12 6.82 0.66
C LYS A 84 -1.07 6.91 1.76
N VAL A 85 -0.54 5.78 2.21
CA VAL A 85 0.46 5.75 3.30
C VAL A 85 1.88 6.07 2.82
N CYS A 86 2.12 6.00 1.51
CA CYS A 86 3.39 6.28 0.86
C CYS A 86 3.36 7.55 -0.03
N PRO A 87 3.00 8.75 0.48
CA PRO A 87 2.81 9.95 -0.35
C PRO A 87 4.09 10.50 -0.97
N TYR A 88 5.27 10.16 -0.44
CA TYR A 88 6.57 10.69 -0.87
C TYR A 88 7.46 9.68 -1.62
N GLY A 89 6.99 8.44 -1.77
CA GLY A 89 7.78 7.32 -2.27
C GLY A 89 7.49 6.04 -1.51
N TYR A 90 7.94 4.90 -2.04
CA TYR A 90 7.65 3.57 -1.51
C TYR A 90 8.86 2.88 -0.88
N ASP A 91 10.02 3.52 -0.84
CA ASP A 91 11.28 2.86 -0.51
C ASP A 91 11.32 2.44 0.97
N GLU A 92 10.87 3.29 1.88
CA GLU A 92 10.72 2.99 3.31
C GLU A 92 9.72 1.84 3.54
N PHE A 93 8.62 1.81 2.77
CA PHE A 93 7.63 0.73 2.84
C PHE A 93 8.17 -0.59 2.26
N LEU A 94 8.96 -0.52 1.19
CA LEU A 94 9.64 -1.68 0.60
C LEU A 94 10.73 -2.24 1.52
N ASP A 95 11.44 -1.39 2.24
CA ASP A 95 12.42 -1.79 3.26
C ASP A 95 11.72 -2.42 4.48
N MET A 96 10.53 -1.96 4.86
CA MET A 96 9.70 -2.65 5.87
C MET A 96 9.30 -4.06 5.41
N LEU A 97 8.80 -4.21 4.18
CA LEU A 97 8.33 -5.50 3.63
C LEU A 97 9.47 -6.46 3.27
N SER A 98 10.67 -5.94 3.02
CA SER A 98 11.88 -6.69 2.69
C SER A 98 13.12 -6.00 3.28
N PRO A 99 13.35 -6.17 4.60
CA PRO A 99 14.48 -5.60 5.31
C PRO A 99 15.83 -5.87 4.64
N LYS A 100 16.69 -4.85 4.62
CA LYS A 100 18.03 -4.99 4.03
C LYS A 100 19.01 -5.50 5.08
N SER A 101 19.97 -6.30 4.62
CA SER A 101 21.03 -6.82 5.50
C SER A 101 22.06 -5.76 5.88
N ASP A 102 22.15 -4.68 5.12
CA ASP A 102 22.98 -3.50 5.42
C ASP A 102 22.10 -2.40 6.03
N PRO A 103 22.30 -2.02 7.31
CA PRO A 103 21.62 -0.91 7.96
C PRO A 103 21.69 0.42 7.21
N ALA A 104 22.78 0.69 6.47
CA ALA A 104 22.93 1.93 5.70
C ALA A 104 22.02 1.97 4.46
N CYS A 105 21.42 0.84 4.09
CA CYS A 105 20.49 0.71 2.96
C CYS A 105 19.05 0.39 3.40
N ASP A 106 18.77 0.25 4.71
CA ASP A 106 17.43 -0.01 5.25
C ASP A 106 16.85 1.28 5.81
N ARG A 107 16.08 2.01 4.99
CA ARG A 107 15.49 3.30 5.39
C ARG A 107 14.41 3.14 6.47
N TYR A 108 13.83 1.95 6.58
CA TYR A 108 12.81 1.66 7.57
C TYR A 108 13.40 1.34 8.96
N LEU A 109 14.68 0.97 9.04
CA LEU A 109 15.34 0.57 10.29
C LEU A 109 15.16 1.60 11.43
N PHE A 110 15.22 2.89 11.12
CA PHE A 110 14.98 3.97 12.08
C PHE A 110 13.56 3.91 12.67
N TYR A 111 12.55 3.63 11.85
CA TYR A 111 11.15 3.65 12.25
C TYR A 111 10.72 2.44 13.10
N ARG A 112 11.53 1.38 13.20
CA ARG A 112 11.20 0.18 13.98
C ARG A 112 10.97 0.44 15.46
N THR A 113 11.56 1.49 16.02
CA THR A 113 11.33 1.90 17.42
C THR A 113 9.90 2.36 17.68
N TYR A 114 9.14 2.72 16.63
CA TYR A 114 7.76 3.17 16.71
C TYR A 114 6.75 2.07 16.28
N GLU A 115 7.20 0.84 16.01
CA GLU A 115 6.32 -0.30 15.71
C GLU A 115 5.50 -0.68 16.97
N SER A 116 4.17 -0.70 16.83
CA SER A 116 3.24 -1.11 17.90
C SER A 116 2.61 -2.49 17.68
N ALA A 117 2.87 -3.14 16.54
CA ALA A 117 2.29 -4.42 16.16
C ALA A 117 3.34 -5.34 15.52
N LEU A 118 3.18 -6.65 15.73
CA LEU A 118 4.03 -7.67 15.10
C LEU A 118 3.76 -7.76 13.59
N PRO A 119 4.75 -8.21 12.79
CA PRO A 119 4.55 -8.47 11.36
C PRO A 119 3.41 -9.46 11.08
N SER A 120 2.66 -9.24 10.00
CA SER A 120 1.58 -10.11 9.56
C SER A 120 2.07 -11.53 9.27
N THR A 121 1.23 -12.51 9.62
CA THR A 121 1.40 -13.94 9.26
C THR A 121 0.45 -14.39 8.14
N ALA A 122 -0.32 -13.46 7.55
CA ALA A 122 -1.20 -13.74 6.44
C ALA A 122 -0.43 -13.98 5.13
N THR A 123 -1.15 -14.39 4.10
CA THR A 123 -0.66 -14.56 2.72
C THR A 123 -1.58 -13.78 1.75
N GLY A 124 -1.28 -13.83 0.45
CA GLY A 124 -2.06 -13.12 -0.57
C GLY A 124 -2.04 -11.60 -0.40
N LEU A 125 -3.07 -10.94 -0.91
CA LEU A 125 -3.29 -9.51 -0.72
C LEU A 125 -3.55 -9.13 0.74
N ARG A 126 -4.06 -10.06 1.55
CA ARG A 126 -4.34 -9.80 2.97
C ARG A 126 -3.06 -9.48 3.76
N TYR A 127 -1.95 -10.15 3.46
CA TYR A 127 -0.63 -9.81 4.01
C TYR A 127 -0.29 -8.34 3.75
N LEU A 128 -0.51 -7.86 2.52
CA LEU A 128 -0.23 -6.48 2.15
C LEU A 128 -1.20 -5.49 2.82
N GLU A 129 -2.48 -5.84 2.98
CA GLU A 129 -3.43 -5.00 3.74
C GLU A 129 -2.98 -4.83 5.20
N GLU A 130 -2.66 -5.92 5.89
CA GLU A 130 -2.20 -5.91 7.29
C GLU A 130 -0.85 -5.19 7.47
N GLU A 131 0.11 -5.38 6.55
CA GLU A 131 1.39 -4.67 6.60
C GLU A 131 1.25 -3.17 6.22
N THR A 132 0.35 -2.82 5.31
CA THR A 132 0.06 -1.39 4.98
C THR A 132 -0.52 -0.66 6.18
N GLU A 133 -1.41 -1.32 6.93
CA GLU A 133 -1.93 -0.83 8.21
C GLU A 133 -0.80 -0.67 9.24
N ARG A 134 0.05 -1.70 9.40
CA ARG A 134 1.20 -1.67 10.33
C ARG A 134 2.18 -0.53 10.02
N TYR A 135 2.46 -0.29 8.73
CA TYR A 135 3.27 0.84 8.28
C TYR A 135 2.60 2.17 8.66
N ARG A 136 1.30 2.32 8.39
CA ARG A 136 0.54 3.55 8.72
C ARG A 136 0.64 3.88 10.20
N THR A 137 0.34 2.92 11.07
CA THR A 137 0.39 3.12 12.53
C THR A 137 1.82 3.44 13.00
N THR A 138 2.85 2.82 12.40
CA THR A 138 4.25 3.16 12.72
C THR A 138 4.58 4.62 12.36
N MET A 139 4.12 5.10 11.20
CA MET A 139 4.30 6.49 10.78
C MET A 139 3.49 7.48 11.64
N GLU A 140 2.27 7.11 12.05
CA GLU A 140 1.43 7.88 12.96
C GLU A 140 2.09 8.00 14.36
N ASN A 141 2.67 6.90 14.87
CA ASN A 141 3.42 6.87 16.13
C ASN A 141 4.69 7.74 16.07
N TYR A 142 5.48 7.64 14.99
CA TYR A 142 6.64 8.50 14.76
C TYR A 142 6.25 9.99 14.75
N GLN A 143 5.23 10.37 13.97
CA GLN A 143 4.72 11.74 13.94
C GLN A 143 4.19 12.21 15.29
N HIS A 144 3.68 11.31 16.13
CA HIS A 144 3.26 11.66 17.49
C HIS A 144 4.45 11.94 18.41
N ALA A 145 5.50 11.12 18.34
CA ALA A 145 6.72 11.35 19.11
C ALA A 145 7.38 12.69 18.76
N CYS A 146 7.55 13.00 17.47
CA CYS A 146 8.10 14.29 17.06
C CYS A 146 7.29 15.49 17.57
N ARG A 147 5.95 15.40 17.61
CA ARG A 147 5.13 16.47 18.18
C ARG A 147 5.30 16.63 19.70
N ILE A 148 5.55 15.55 20.43
CA ILE A 148 5.85 15.63 21.87
C ILE A 148 7.22 16.30 22.06
N GLU A 149 8.23 15.88 21.31
CA GLU A 149 9.57 16.49 21.33
C GLU A 149 9.52 17.99 20.99
N GLU A 150 8.77 18.39 19.94
CA GLU A 150 8.53 19.79 19.57
C GLU A 150 7.77 20.58 20.67
N GLU A 151 6.80 19.97 21.35
CA GLU A 151 6.05 20.59 22.46
C GLU A 151 6.91 20.75 23.72
N GLU A 152 7.79 19.79 24.02
CA GLU A 152 8.75 19.83 25.14
C GLU A 152 9.83 20.90 24.90
N GLU A 153 10.47 20.96 23.72
CA GLU A 153 11.45 22.01 23.36
C GLU A 153 10.82 23.43 23.42
N ALA A 154 9.56 23.56 23.01
CA ALA A 154 8.83 24.83 23.09
C ALA A 154 8.45 25.23 24.53
N GLY A 155 8.27 24.26 25.42
CA GLY A 155 8.06 24.49 26.85
C GLY A 155 9.33 24.96 27.55
N GLU A 156 10.43 24.21 27.38
CA GLU A 156 11.74 24.52 27.98
C GLU A 156 12.23 25.92 27.57
N THR A 157 12.14 26.25 26.27
CA THR A 157 12.52 27.58 25.78
C THR A 157 11.59 28.70 26.25
N SER A 158 10.37 28.42 26.73
CA SER A 158 9.49 29.43 27.31
C SER A 158 9.78 29.73 28.78
N GLU A 159 10.27 28.74 29.54
CA GLU A 159 10.64 28.93 30.96
C GLU A 159 11.98 29.68 31.09
N GLU A 160 12.93 29.46 30.19
CA GLU A 160 14.25 30.13 30.19
C GLU A 160 14.14 31.68 30.08
N TRP A 161 13.13 32.21 29.38
CA TRP A 161 12.89 33.67 29.31
C TRP A 161 12.18 34.27 30.53
N GLU A 162 11.62 33.47 31.44
CA GLU A 162 11.00 33.96 32.67
C GLU A 162 11.98 34.09 33.85
N GLU A 163 13.11 33.38 33.84
CA GLU A 163 14.14 33.49 34.88
C GLU A 163 15.10 34.70 34.73
N GLU A 164 15.10 35.42 33.60
CA GLU A 164 15.97 36.59 33.36
C GLU A 164 15.33 37.98 33.75
N ARG A 165 14.46 38.06 34.76
CA ARG A 165 13.81 39.33 35.20
C ARG A 165 13.96 39.72 36.67
#